data_AF-A0A419ABN0-F1
#
_entry.id   AF-A0A419ABN0-F1
#
_cell.length_a   1.000
_cell.length_b   1.000
_cell.length_c   1.000
_cell.angle_alpha   90.00
_cell.angle_beta   90.00
_cell.angle_gamma   90.00
#
_symmetry.space_group_name_H-M   'P 1'
#
loop_
_entity.id
_entity.type
_entity.pdbx_description
1 polymer ?
#
loop_
_entity_poly.entity_id
_entity_poly.type
_entity_poly.pdbx_seq_one_letter_code
_entity_poly.pdbx_strand_id
1 'polypeptide(L)'
;MSDETTPPPAPKEPDPKEPDPKDAVPKDAVPRDPAPTDPVPADYDEILAAELALGLLEGEEAAAAVARLSADPVFAEDLRAWQERLAGTALGLTPVMAPARARQRIREKLGHAAAPLSVDPLEKPSRWPRLLVVLALLAVGAAIWWVLAQPG
;
A
#
# COMPACT_ATOMS: atom_id res chain seq x y z
N MET A 1 40.28 78.52 24.89
CA MET A 1 40.64 78.12 26.26
C MET A 1 39.92 76.82 26.55
N SER A 2 40.53 75.69 26.86
CA SER A 2 41.92 75.21 26.99
C SER A 2 41.74 73.68 27.13
N ASP A 3 42.55 72.85 26.46
CA ASP A 3 43.59 71.99 27.08
C ASP A 3 43.16 71.38 28.42
N GLU A 4 43.23 70.09 28.72
CA GLU A 4 44.23 69.05 28.41
C GLU A 4 43.62 67.77 29.05
N THR A 5 43.73 66.57 28.50
CA THR A 5 44.72 65.58 28.96
C THR A 5 44.48 64.27 28.22
N THR A 6 45.47 63.83 27.45
CA THR A 6 45.56 62.49 26.84
C THR A 6 46.12 61.49 27.85
N PRO A 7 45.48 60.34 28.09
CA PRO A 7 46.13 59.21 28.77
C PRO A 7 47.02 58.38 27.82
N PRO A 8 48.14 57.82 28.33
CA PRO A 8 49.19 57.13 27.55
C PRO A 8 48.77 55.77 26.96
N PRO A 9 49.53 55.22 25.98
CA PRO A 9 49.21 53.94 25.36
C PRO A 9 49.30 52.78 26.36
N ALA A 10 48.26 51.95 26.39
CA ALA A 10 48.18 50.76 27.23
C ALA A 10 49.19 49.67 26.79
N PRO A 11 49.65 48.81 27.73
CA PRO A 11 50.67 47.79 27.47
C PRO A 11 50.13 46.69 26.53
N LYS A 12 51.02 46.11 25.70
CA LYS A 12 50.70 44.91 24.92
C LYS A 12 50.40 43.74 25.86
N GLU A 13 49.14 43.35 25.96
CA GLU A 13 48.73 42.10 26.60
C GLU A 13 49.23 40.90 25.77
N PRO A 14 49.75 39.84 26.40
CA PRO A 14 50.14 38.62 25.72
C PRO A 14 48.90 37.85 25.24
N ASP A 15 49.01 37.25 24.06
CA ASP A 15 47.91 36.50 23.42
C ASP A 15 47.26 35.48 24.37
N PRO A 16 45.93 35.49 24.53
CA PRO A 16 45.21 34.46 25.27
C PRO A 16 45.37 33.12 24.56
N LYS A 17 45.88 32.12 25.29
CA LYS A 17 45.90 30.72 24.84
C LYS A 17 44.47 30.27 24.55
N GLU A 18 44.23 29.82 23.32
CA GLU A 18 43.00 29.15 22.90
C GLU A 18 42.74 27.95 23.83
N PRO A 19 41.55 27.86 24.47
CA PRO A 19 41.21 26.68 25.26
C PRO A 19 40.89 25.50 24.34
N ASP A 20 41.40 24.31 24.70
CA ASP A 20 41.23 23.06 23.96
C ASP A 20 39.73 22.72 23.72
N PRO A 21 39.36 22.13 22.56
CA PRO A 21 37.97 22.09 22.07
C PRO A 21 37.10 21.00 22.72
N LYS A 22 37.38 20.56 23.95
CA LYS A 22 36.76 19.34 24.52
C LYS A 22 35.89 19.51 25.76
N ASP A 23 35.86 20.67 26.41
CA ASP A 23 35.14 20.82 27.70
C ASP A 23 34.00 21.85 27.73
N ALA A 24 33.63 22.45 26.60
CA ALA A 24 32.44 23.30 26.52
C ALA A 24 31.20 22.49 26.09
N VAL A 25 30.57 21.78 27.04
CA VAL A 25 29.22 21.22 26.85
C VAL A 25 28.20 22.18 27.47
N PRO A 26 27.35 22.87 26.68
CA PRO A 26 26.27 23.70 27.23
C PRO A 26 25.23 22.85 27.97
N LYS A 27 24.97 23.18 29.25
CA LYS A 27 24.05 22.44 30.15
C LYS A 27 22.55 22.70 29.93
N ASP A 28 22.18 23.51 28.94
CA ASP A 28 20.77 23.83 28.63
C ASP A 28 20.30 23.29 27.27
N ALA A 29 21.05 22.37 26.66
CA ALA A 29 20.57 21.63 25.50
C ALA A 29 19.54 20.58 25.97
N VAL A 30 18.25 20.92 25.90
CA VAL A 30 17.20 19.90 25.73
C VAL A 30 17.72 18.94 24.67
N PRO A 31 17.78 17.62 24.93
CA PRO A 31 18.03 16.67 23.86
C PRO A 31 16.93 16.86 22.83
N ARG A 32 17.21 17.61 21.75
CA ARG A 32 16.46 17.41 20.53
C ARG A 32 16.77 15.96 20.20
N ASP A 33 15.78 15.10 20.31
CA ASP A 33 15.78 13.87 19.54
C ASP A 33 16.35 14.22 18.17
N PRO A 34 17.33 13.45 17.64
CA PRO A 34 17.72 13.66 16.26
C PRO A 34 16.42 13.64 15.48
N ALA A 35 16.09 14.75 14.83
CA ALA A 35 14.99 14.79 13.89
C ALA A 35 15.11 13.51 13.05
N PRO A 36 14.01 12.77 12.81
CA PRO A 36 14.09 11.58 11.99
C PRO A 36 14.89 12.00 10.76
N THR A 37 16.05 11.39 10.56
CA THR A 37 16.87 11.59 9.38
C THR A 37 16.01 11.14 8.24
N ASP A 38 15.21 12.03 7.66
CA ASP A 38 14.48 11.79 6.44
C ASP A 38 15.53 11.64 5.35
N PRO A 39 15.73 10.43 4.79
CA PRO A 39 16.43 10.30 3.53
C PRO A 39 15.33 10.37 2.45
N VAL A 40 15.24 11.39 1.62
CA VAL A 40 15.92 11.54 0.32
C VAL A 40 15.06 12.58 -0.44
N PRO A 41 15.58 13.39 -1.37
CA PRO A 41 14.73 14.03 -2.37
C PRO A 41 13.88 12.94 -3.06
N ALA A 42 12.60 12.83 -2.70
CA ALA A 42 11.74 11.78 -3.22
C ALA A 42 11.71 11.85 -4.76
N ASP A 43 11.90 10.71 -5.41
CA ASP A 43 11.67 10.58 -6.83
C ASP A 43 10.22 11.03 -7.13
N TYR A 44 10.01 11.73 -8.24
CA TYR A 44 8.67 12.16 -8.64
C TYR A 44 7.71 10.97 -8.75
N ASP A 45 8.22 9.80 -9.12
CA ASP A 45 7.45 8.56 -9.18
C ASP A 45 7.07 8.02 -7.79
N GLU A 46 7.96 8.12 -6.80
CA GLU A 46 7.65 7.72 -5.42
C GLU A 46 6.58 8.62 -4.79
N ILE A 47 6.61 9.92 -5.08
CA ILE A 47 5.58 10.88 -4.66
C ILE A 47 4.25 10.55 -5.34
N LEU A 48 4.26 10.34 -6.66
CA LEU A 48 3.05 10.02 -7.42
C LEU A 48 2.40 8.72 -6.91
N ALA A 49 3.21 7.72 -6.56
CA ALA A 49 2.72 6.49 -5.95
C ALA A 49 2.09 6.75 -4.56
N ALA A 50 2.66 7.65 -3.76
CA ALA A 50 2.11 8.06 -2.47
C ALA A 50 0.76 8.79 -2.63
N GLU A 51 0.68 9.71 -3.59
CA GLU A 51 -0.55 10.46 -3.90
C GLU A 51 -1.65 9.52 -4.39
N LEU A 52 -1.32 8.55 -5.24
CA LEU A 52 -2.24 7.50 -5.66
C LEU A 52 -2.68 6.62 -4.48
N ALA A 53 -1.75 6.26 -3.57
CA ALA A 53 -2.07 5.45 -2.38
C ALA A 53 -3.04 6.16 -1.43
N LEU A 54 -2.88 7.48 -1.26
CA LEU A 54 -3.75 8.32 -0.43
C LEU A 54 -5.05 8.72 -1.15
N GLY A 55 -5.14 8.48 -2.46
CA GLY A 55 -6.30 8.85 -3.28
C GLY A 55 -6.42 10.35 -3.51
N LEU A 56 -5.29 11.07 -3.59
CA LEU A 56 -5.25 12.53 -3.81
C LEU A 56 -5.32 12.93 -5.28
N LEU A 57 -5.06 11.98 -6.19
CA LEU A 57 -5.14 12.21 -7.63
C LEU A 57 -6.61 12.24 -8.09
N GLU A 58 -6.91 13.10 -9.06
CA GLU A 58 -8.25 13.26 -9.62
C GLU A 58 -8.26 13.14 -11.15
N GLY A 59 -9.43 12.85 -11.71
CA GLY A 59 -9.68 12.92 -13.16
C GLY A 59 -8.73 12.06 -14.01
N GLU A 60 -8.16 12.66 -15.05
CA GLU A 60 -7.29 11.98 -16.01
C GLU A 60 -5.94 11.56 -15.40
N GLU A 61 -5.43 12.31 -14.43
CA GLU A 61 -4.16 12.00 -13.76
C GLU A 61 -4.28 10.71 -12.93
N ALA A 62 -5.36 10.57 -12.17
CA ALA A 62 -5.67 9.33 -11.46
C ALA A 62 -5.82 8.14 -12.44
N ALA A 63 -6.51 8.34 -13.56
CA ALA A 63 -6.70 7.31 -14.57
C ALA A 63 -5.37 6.89 -15.22
N ALA A 64 -4.48 7.85 -15.52
CA ALA A 64 -3.16 7.60 -16.08
C ALA A 64 -2.26 6.85 -15.09
N ALA A 65 -2.25 7.27 -13.82
CA ALA A 65 -1.48 6.60 -12.76
C ALA A 65 -1.96 5.16 -12.54
N VAL A 66 -3.28 4.91 -12.56
CA VAL A 66 -3.84 3.56 -12.46
C VAL A 66 -3.49 2.70 -13.68
N ALA A 67 -3.58 3.26 -14.90
CA ALA A 67 -3.24 2.53 -16.11
C ALA A 67 -1.76 2.10 -16.13
N ARG A 68 -0.87 2.94 -15.59
CA ARG A 68 0.57 2.69 -15.48
C ARG A 68 0.90 1.43 -14.66
N LEU A 69 0.07 1.04 -13.69
CA LEU A 69 0.32 -0.10 -12.81
C LEU A 69 0.52 -1.44 -13.54
N SER A 70 -0.07 -1.61 -14.72
CA SER A 70 0.09 -2.82 -15.54
C SER A 70 1.37 -2.83 -16.39
N ALA A 71 1.91 -1.65 -16.67
CA ALA A 71 3.03 -1.46 -17.58
C ALA A 71 4.37 -1.26 -16.83
N ASP A 72 4.31 -0.75 -15.60
CA ASP A 72 5.47 -0.39 -14.79
C ASP A 72 5.45 -1.15 -13.46
N PRO A 73 6.23 -2.25 -13.34
CA PRO A 73 6.27 -3.03 -12.11
C PRO A 73 6.96 -2.29 -10.97
N VAL A 74 7.89 -1.36 -11.23
CA VAL A 74 8.60 -0.61 -10.18
C VAL A 74 7.61 0.35 -9.51
N PHE A 75 6.87 1.12 -10.31
CA PHE A 75 5.82 2.01 -9.80
C PHE A 75 4.72 1.23 -9.04
N ALA A 76 4.38 0.02 -9.48
CA ALA A 76 3.45 -0.85 -8.77
C ALA A 76 4.00 -1.33 -7.41
N GLU A 77 5.31 -1.58 -7.30
CA GLU A 77 5.97 -1.92 -6.05
C GLU A 77 5.99 -0.74 -5.07
N ASP A 78 6.24 0.47 -5.56
CA ASP A 78 6.22 1.70 -4.75
C ASP A 78 4.82 1.99 -4.20
N LEU A 79 3.78 1.84 -5.04
CA LEU A 79 2.39 1.95 -4.59
C LEU A 79 2.09 0.91 -3.50
N ARG A 80 2.53 -0.34 -3.67
CA ARG A 80 2.34 -1.40 -2.66
C ARG A 80 3.06 -1.05 -1.36
N ALA A 81 4.30 -0.57 -1.43
CA ALA A 81 5.07 -0.20 -0.24
C ALA A 81 4.37 0.92 0.56
N TRP A 82 3.80 1.91 -0.14
CA TRP A 82 2.98 2.94 0.49
C TRP A 82 1.70 2.38 1.10
N GLN A 83 0.98 1.50 0.38
CA GLN A 83 -0.23 0.86 0.90
C GLN A 83 0.05 0.03 2.16
N GLU A 84 1.16 -0.69 2.23
CA GLU A 84 1.56 -1.46 3.43
C GLU A 84 1.86 -0.54 4.61
N ARG A 85 2.60 0.56 4.39
CA ARG A 85 2.89 1.56 5.43
C ARG A 85 1.61 2.21 5.97
N LEU A 86 0.68 2.57 5.09
CA LEU A 86 -0.61 3.14 5.45
C LEU A 86 -1.51 2.13 6.18
N ALA A 87 -1.52 0.87 5.74
CA ALA A 87 -2.26 -0.20 6.42
C ALA A 87 -1.77 -0.41 7.86
N GLY A 88 -0.45 -0.42 8.08
CA GLY A 88 0.14 -0.47 9.42
C GLY A 88 -0.33 0.70 10.31
N THR A 89 -0.39 1.90 9.74
CA THR A 89 -0.89 3.10 10.44
C THR A 89 -2.38 2.98 10.76
N ALA A 90 -3.19 2.50 9.83
CA ALA A 90 -4.63 2.33 10.00
C ALA A 90 -5.00 1.32 11.11
N LEU A 91 -4.17 0.30 11.33
CA LEU A 91 -4.36 -0.67 12.42
C LEU A 91 -4.23 -0.05 13.82
N GLY A 92 -3.53 1.08 13.95
CA GLY A 92 -3.42 1.84 15.20
C GLY A 92 -4.62 2.74 15.49
N LEU A 93 -5.55 2.91 14.55
CA LEU A 93 -6.72 3.77 14.73
C LEU A 93 -7.77 3.10 15.61
N THR A 94 -8.48 3.89 16.41
CA THR A 94 -9.60 3.39 17.22
C THR A 94 -10.73 2.89 16.31
N PRO A 95 -11.13 1.62 16.39
CA PRO A 95 -12.23 1.10 15.57
C PRO A 95 -13.56 1.75 15.95
N VAL A 96 -14.35 2.12 14.95
CA VAL A 96 -15.73 2.60 15.13
C VAL A 96 -16.69 1.61 14.48
N MET A 97 -17.84 1.37 15.12
CA MET A 97 -18.84 0.45 14.61
C MET A 97 -19.36 0.87 13.23
N ALA A 98 -19.20 0.00 12.25
CA ALA A 98 -19.75 0.20 10.91
C ALA A 98 -21.30 0.14 10.94
N PRO A 99 -22.00 0.83 10.01
CA PRO A 99 -23.45 0.75 9.90
C PRO A 99 -23.95 -0.70 9.76
N ALA A 100 -25.03 -1.06 10.44
CA ALA A 100 -25.53 -2.44 10.53
C ALA A 100 -25.81 -3.12 9.16
N ARG A 101 -26.09 -2.32 8.12
CA ARG A 101 -26.37 -2.81 6.75
C ARG A 101 -25.15 -2.81 5.82
N ALA A 102 -24.00 -2.28 6.24
CA ALA A 102 -22.81 -2.15 5.39
C ALA A 102 -22.37 -3.50 4.81
N ARG A 103 -22.25 -4.52 5.66
CA ARG A 103 -21.88 -5.88 5.24
C ARG A 103 -22.86 -6.48 4.23
N GLN A 104 -24.16 -6.27 4.42
CA GLN A 104 -25.18 -6.79 3.51
C GLN A 104 -25.07 -6.12 2.12
N ARG A 105 -24.99 -4.79 2.09
CA ARG A 105 -24.85 -4.01 0.86
C ARG A 105 -23.58 -4.38 0.08
N ILE A 106 -22.47 -4.64 0.77
CA ILE A 106 -21.23 -5.10 0.14
C ILE A 106 -21.44 -6.46 -0.54
N ARG A 107 -22.06 -7.43 0.15
CA ARG A 107 -22.35 -8.75 -0.44
C ARG A 107 -23.25 -8.66 -1.66
N GLU A 108 -24.28 -7.83 -1.61
CA GLU A 108 -25.18 -7.59 -2.75
C GLU A 108 -24.42 -7.03 -3.96
N LYS A 109 -23.59 -6.00 -3.76
CA LYS A 109 -22.79 -5.40 -4.83
C LYS A 109 -21.76 -6.38 -5.44
N LEU A 110 -21.21 -7.27 -4.63
CA LEU A 110 -20.28 -8.31 -5.09
C LEU A 110 -20.99 -9.51 -5.72
N GLY A 111 -22.33 -9.51 -5.80
CA GLY A 111 -23.10 -10.66 -6.33
C GLY A 111 -23.16 -11.86 -5.38
N HIS A 112 -22.73 -11.70 -4.13
CA HIS A 112 -22.78 -12.74 -3.08
C HIS A 112 -24.11 -12.77 -2.31
N ALA A 113 -25.07 -11.92 -2.67
CA ALA A 113 -26.43 -12.01 -2.14
C ALA A 113 -27.22 -13.04 -2.94
N ALA A 114 -27.18 -14.29 -2.49
CA ALA A 114 -28.25 -15.22 -2.82
C ALA A 114 -29.57 -14.63 -2.27
N ALA A 115 -30.62 -14.58 -3.07
CA ALA A 115 -31.92 -14.20 -2.55
C ALA A 115 -32.26 -15.17 -1.40
N PRO A 116 -32.82 -14.72 -0.26
CA PRO A 116 -33.08 -15.57 0.92
C PRO A 116 -33.93 -16.83 0.67
N LEU A 117 -34.40 -17.07 -0.56
CA LEU A 117 -35.23 -18.18 -1.02
C LEU A 117 -34.82 -18.71 -2.41
N SER A 118 -33.65 -18.36 -2.95
CA SER A 118 -33.20 -18.86 -4.27
C SER A 118 -32.67 -20.30 -4.23
N VAL A 119 -32.50 -20.84 -3.02
CA VAL A 119 -32.18 -22.25 -2.81
C VAL A 119 -33.49 -22.90 -2.38
N ASP A 120 -34.14 -23.61 -3.30
CA ASP A 120 -35.28 -24.44 -2.95
C ASP A 120 -34.75 -25.68 -2.20
N PRO A 121 -35.04 -25.85 -0.90
CA PRO A 121 -34.58 -27.00 -0.15
C PRO A 121 -35.23 -28.32 -0.61
N LEU A 122 -36.24 -28.25 -1.48
CA LEU A 122 -36.96 -29.40 -2.05
C LEU A 122 -36.48 -29.79 -3.46
N GLU A 123 -35.54 -29.04 -4.06
CA GLU A 123 -34.97 -29.41 -5.35
C GLU A 123 -34.20 -30.73 -5.26
N LYS A 124 -34.74 -31.79 -5.88
CA LYS A 124 -34.05 -33.06 -6.06
C LYS A 124 -33.27 -33.03 -7.38
N PRO A 125 -31.96 -33.29 -7.39
CA PRO A 125 -31.18 -33.31 -8.63
C PRO A 125 -31.72 -34.39 -9.57
N SER A 126 -32.10 -33.99 -10.79
CA SER A 126 -32.63 -34.91 -11.78
C SER A 126 -31.58 -35.97 -12.15
N ARG A 127 -31.96 -37.25 -12.08
CA ARG A 127 -31.07 -38.39 -12.40
C ARG A 127 -30.99 -38.69 -13.90
N TRP A 128 -31.88 -38.10 -14.70
CA TRP A 128 -31.93 -38.24 -16.16
C TRP A 128 -30.65 -37.81 -16.90
N PRO A 129 -30.00 -36.67 -16.58
CA PRO A 129 -28.74 -36.31 -17.21
C PRO A 129 -27.62 -37.33 -16.93
N ARG A 130 -27.60 -37.98 -15.75
CA ARG A 130 -26.61 -39.04 -15.46
C ARG A 130 -26.85 -40.30 -16.29
N LEU A 131 -28.11 -40.65 -16.55
CA LEU A 131 -28.45 -41.78 -17.43
C LEU A 131 -28.02 -41.52 -18.89
N LEU A 132 -28.20 -40.29 -19.38
CA LEU A 132 -27.76 -39.92 -20.73
C LEU A 132 -26.23 -40.00 -20.88
N VAL A 133 -25.47 -39.59 -19.86
CA VAL A 133 -24.00 -39.69 -19.88
C VAL A 133 -23.54 -41.16 -19.92
N VAL A 134 -24.17 -42.04 -19.12
CA VAL A 134 -23.83 -43.48 -19.13
C VAL A 134 -24.15 -44.11 -20.50
N LEU A 135 -25.30 -43.79 -21.09
CA LEU A 135 -25.66 -44.27 -22.43
C LEU A 135 -24.69 -43.77 -23.50
N ALA A 136 -24.26 -42.51 -23.43
CA ALA A 136 -23.27 -41.97 -24.36
C ALA A 136 -21.92 -42.71 -24.25
N LEU A 137 -21.45 -43.00 -23.04
CA LEU A 137 -20.21 -43.77 -22.83
C LEU A 137 -20.33 -45.20 -23.39
N LEU A 138 -21.48 -45.86 -23.20
CA LEU A 138 -21.72 -47.19 -23.78
C LEU A 138 -21.74 -47.16 -25.31
N ALA A 139 -22.37 -46.15 -25.91
CA ALA A 139 -22.41 -46.00 -27.36
C ALA A 139 -21.01 -45.77 -27.96
N VAL A 140 -20.18 -44.95 -27.32
CA VAL A 140 -18.77 -44.75 -27.73
C VAL A 140 -17.98 -46.06 -27.63
N GLY A 141 -18.13 -46.79 -26.53
CA GLY A 141 -17.48 -48.10 -26.36
C GLY A 141 -17.90 -49.11 -27.44
N ALA A 142 -19.18 -49.17 -27.77
CA ALA A 142 -19.71 -50.03 -28.83
C ALA A 142 -19.17 -49.63 -30.22
N ALA A 143 -19.06 -48.33 -30.51
CA ALA A 143 -18.49 -47.85 -31.77
C ALA A 143 -16.99 -48.19 -31.89
N ILE A 144 -16.21 -48.04 -30.81
CA ILE A 144 -14.79 -48.42 -30.78
C ILE A 144 -14.65 -49.92 -31.01
N TRP A 145 -15.44 -50.74 -30.31
CA TRP A 145 -15.42 -52.20 -30.49
C TRP A 145 -15.77 -52.60 -31.92
N TRP A 146 -16.80 -51.98 -32.51
CA TRP A 146 -17.21 -52.23 -33.90
C TRP A 146 -16.08 -51.93 -34.90
N VAL A 147 -15.38 -50.80 -34.73
CA VAL A 147 -14.24 -50.42 -35.59
C VAL A 147 -13.08 -51.41 -35.44
N LEU A 148 -12.77 -51.87 -34.23
CA LEU A 148 -11.71 -52.85 -33.98
C LEU A 148 -12.06 -54.27 -34.44
N ALA A 149 -13.34 -54.60 -34.53
CA ALA A 149 -13.83 -55.92 -34.93
C ALA A 149 -14.01 -56.08 -36.45
N GLN A 150 -13.73 -55.06 -37.26
CA GLN A 150 -13.75 -55.20 -38.72
C GLN A 150 -12.56 -56.03 -39.20
N PRO A 151 -12.77 -57.20 -39.84
CA PRO A 151 -11.69 -57.88 -40.53
C PRO A 151 -11.24 -57.04 -41.73
N GLY A 152 -9.93 -56.82 -41.84
CA GLY A 152 -9.31 -56.11 -42.98
C GLY A 152 -9.31 -56.92 -44.26
#